data_AF-A0A843FDD1-F1
#
_entry.id   AF-A0A843FDD1-F1
#
_cell.length_a   1.000
_cell.length_b   1.000
_cell.length_c   1.000
_cell.angle_alpha   90.00
_cell.angle_beta   90.00
_cell.angle_gamma   90.00
#
_symmetry.space_group_name_H-M   'P 1'
#
loop_
_entity.id
_entity.type
_entity.pdbx_description
1 polymer ?
#
loop_
_entity_poly.entity_id
_entity_poly.type
_entity_poly.pdbx_seq_one_letter_code
_entity_poly.pdbx_strand_id
1 'polypeptide(L)'
;INEEIEKSNIDRNEVYIAKSKSNTLREIDASQFLEEQGMIIVETDLGDRILQLKKDDNSPVHPTGPASHLTVHDIADIVNESMNLDLPAEPKPIMEAVREDVLNLIDKSFIGISGTNSIAAEDGAILMVHNEGNISLVQSKKLHIIVAGIDKLVPMIEDCVSIGKLETAFATGKPLTSYINIVAGPSKTADIEKKLLKNMYGAEKVAVILLDNGRKEAFKECLWCIGCGNCIVSCPVYNSIGNKFGFHSYLGGRGVAMSRYLKDNKVSVDSGLYMCTLCGLCTENCPVLTPTSEIIENLRNETQKEGLSRESHKKIRENIKDKGSPY
;
A
#
# COMPACT_ATOMS: atom_id res chain seq x y z
N ILE A 1 -9.44 -17.32 9.10
CA ILE A 1 -10.74 -16.80 8.61
C ILE A 1 -11.79 -17.89 8.71
N ASN A 2 -11.68 -19.01 7.97
CA ASN A 2 -12.66 -20.11 8.04
C ASN A 2 -12.95 -20.59 9.47
N GLU A 3 -11.92 -20.78 10.30
CA GLU A 3 -12.09 -21.12 11.72
C GLU A 3 -12.98 -20.13 12.49
N GLU A 4 -12.92 -18.83 12.17
CA GLU A 4 -13.73 -17.81 12.86
C GLU A 4 -15.15 -17.73 12.28
N ILE A 5 -15.33 -18.03 11.00
CA ILE A 5 -16.64 -18.15 10.35
C ILE A 5 -17.39 -19.35 10.96
N GLU A 6 -16.74 -20.51 11.05
CA GLU A 6 -17.31 -21.73 11.64
C GLU A 6 -17.72 -21.52 13.10
N LYS A 7 -16.88 -20.83 13.90
CA LYS A 7 -17.24 -20.49 15.29
C LYS A 7 -18.40 -19.51 15.41
N SER A 8 -18.54 -18.61 14.44
CA SER A 8 -19.56 -17.54 14.48
C SER A 8 -20.90 -17.97 13.88
N ASN A 9 -20.96 -19.11 13.18
CA ASN A 9 -22.15 -19.64 12.50
C ASN A 9 -22.80 -18.62 11.54
N ILE A 10 -21.96 -17.88 10.80
CA ILE A 10 -22.37 -16.89 9.80
C ILE A 10 -22.19 -17.50 8.40
N ASP A 11 -23.13 -17.28 7.48
CA ASP A 11 -22.95 -17.65 6.09
C ASP A 11 -21.75 -16.89 5.50
N ARG A 12 -20.86 -17.60 4.81
CA ARG A 12 -19.66 -17.03 4.19
C ARG A 12 -19.98 -15.82 3.29
N ASN A 13 -21.13 -15.84 2.63
CA ASN A 13 -21.60 -14.75 1.75
C ASN A 13 -22.09 -13.49 2.50
N GLU A 14 -22.22 -13.58 3.82
CA GLU A 14 -22.61 -12.46 4.69
C GLU A 14 -21.43 -11.99 5.56
N VAL A 15 -20.22 -12.50 5.32
CA VAL A 15 -19.02 -12.14 6.07
C VAL A 15 -18.44 -10.84 5.53
N TYR A 16 -18.65 -9.76 6.28
CA TYR A 16 -17.99 -8.48 6.05
C TYR A 16 -16.58 -8.47 6.64
N ILE A 17 -15.62 -7.99 5.85
CA ILE A 17 -14.23 -7.79 6.24
C ILE A 17 -13.89 -6.31 6.07
N ALA A 18 -13.58 -5.64 7.18
CA ALA A 18 -13.09 -4.26 7.14
C ALA A 18 -11.60 -4.26 6.78
N LYS A 19 -11.25 -3.65 5.66
CA LYS A 19 -9.87 -3.58 5.17
C LYS A 19 -9.36 -2.15 5.24
N SER A 20 -8.19 -1.95 5.85
CA SER A 20 -7.48 -0.68 5.70
C SER A 20 -6.74 -0.63 4.37
N LYS A 21 -6.44 0.58 3.91
CA LYS A 21 -5.49 0.76 2.83
C LYS A 21 -4.18 0.05 3.11
N SER A 22 -3.69 -0.69 2.13
CA SER A 22 -2.45 -1.45 2.22
C SER A 22 -1.91 -1.78 0.83
N ASN A 23 -0.66 -1.36 0.58
CA ASN A 23 0.03 -1.69 -0.66
C ASN A 23 0.38 -3.18 -0.72
N THR A 24 0.74 -3.79 0.41
CA THR A 24 1.08 -5.21 0.52
C THR A 24 -0.12 -6.13 0.25
N LEU A 25 -1.32 -5.73 0.67
CA LEU A 25 -2.54 -6.51 0.36
C LEU A 25 -2.88 -6.43 -1.14
N ARG A 26 -2.65 -5.26 -1.77
CA ARG A 26 -2.83 -5.10 -3.22
C ARG A 26 -1.80 -5.89 -4.03
N GLU A 27 -0.57 -6.01 -3.53
CA GLU A 27 0.52 -6.77 -4.18
C GLU A 27 0.15 -8.24 -4.48
N ILE A 28 -0.67 -8.83 -3.60
CA ILE A 28 -1.08 -10.24 -3.67
C ILE A 28 -2.54 -10.41 -4.07
N ASP A 29 -3.18 -9.35 -4.58
CA ASP A 29 -4.59 -9.34 -5.02
C ASP A 29 -5.56 -9.86 -3.92
N ALA A 30 -5.26 -9.55 -2.64
CA ALA A 30 -5.96 -10.16 -1.50
C ALA A 30 -7.47 -9.88 -1.50
N SER A 31 -7.89 -8.66 -1.87
CA SER A 31 -9.31 -8.31 -1.91
C SER A 31 -10.05 -9.17 -2.93
N GLN A 32 -9.54 -9.26 -4.17
CA GLN A 32 -10.13 -10.07 -5.23
C GLN A 32 -10.22 -11.54 -4.82
N PHE A 33 -9.15 -12.09 -4.26
CA PHE A 33 -9.16 -13.47 -3.78
C PHE A 33 -10.24 -13.70 -2.70
N LEU A 34 -10.39 -12.80 -1.73
CA LEU A 34 -11.39 -12.94 -0.67
C LEU A 34 -12.83 -12.78 -1.20
N GLU A 35 -13.03 -11.91 -2.18
CA GLU A 35 -14.32 -11.72 -2.87
C GLU A 35 -14.71 -12.96 -3.70
N GLU A 36 -13.76 -13.56 -4.44
CA GLU A 36 -13.95 -14.84 -5.15
C GLU A 36 -14.30 -16.00 -4.20
N GLN A 37 -13.92 -15.88 -2.93
CA GLN A 37 -14.27 -16.81 -1.87
C GLN A 37 -15.62 -16.51 -1.20
N GLY A 38 -16.39 -15.54 -1.72
CA GLY A 38 -17.71 -15.16 -1.24
C GLY A 38 -17.73 -14.12 -0.12
N MET A 39 -16.59 -13.57 0.31
CA MET A 39 -16.55 -12.60 1.40
C MET A 39 -16.75 -11.16 0.87
N ILE A 40 -17.32 -10.28 1.69
CA ILE A 40 -17.56 -8.89 1.32
C ILE A 40 -16.45 -8.02 1.90
N ILE A 41 -15.57 -7.51 1.05
CA ILE A 41 -14.49 -6.60 1.46
C ILE A 41 -15.02 -5.17 1.51
N VAL A 42 -14.67 -4.45 2.56
CA VAL A 42 -15.03 -3.03 2.73
C VAL A 42 -13.75 -2.25 2.90
N GLU A 43 -13.38 -1.46 1.88
CA GLU A 43 -12.28 -0.50 2.03
C GLU A 43 -12.71 0.60 2.99
N THR A 44 -11.86 0.88 3.97
CA THR A 44 -12.16 1.82 5.06
C THR A 44 -11.46 3.17 4.92
N ASP A 45 -10.57 3.31 3.93
CA ASP A 45 -9.96 4.58 3.53
C ASP A 45 -10.86 5.25 2.50
N LEU A 46 -11.12 6.56 2.63
CA LEU A 46 -12.07 7.28 1.79
C LEU A 46 -11.73 7.14 0.29
N GLY A 47 -10.46 7.32 -0.06
CA GLY A 47 -10.04 7.26 -1.46
C GLY A 47 -10.14 5.84 -2.03
N ASP A 48 -9.71 4.84 -1.26
CA ASP A 48 -9.86 3.44 -1.65
C ASP A 48 -11.32 3.00 -1.72
N ARG A 49 -12.19 3.51 -0.84
CA ARG A 49 -13.64 3.26 -0.88
C ARG A 49 -14.27 3.88 -2.11
N ILE A 50 -13.94 5.13 -2.45
CA ILE A 50 -14.42 5.77 -3.69
C ILE A 50 -14.03 4.93 -4.92
N LEU A 51 -12.77 4.46 -4.98
CA LEU A 51 -12.35 3.54 -6.04
C LEU A 51 -13.13 2.22 -5.98
N GLN A 52 -13.40 1.66 -4.80
CA GLN A 52 -14.18 0.43 -4.69
C GLN A 52 -15.63 0.59 -5.19
N LEU A 53 -16.25 1.76 -4.99
CA LEU A 53 -17.59 2.08 -5.48
C LEU A 53 -17.63 2.33 -6.99
N LYS A 54 -16.48 2.72 -7.57
CA LYS A 54 -16.32 2.85 -9.01
C LYS A 54 -16.38 1.45 -9.64
N LYS A 55 -17.29 1.28 -10.61
CA LYS A 55 -17.52 0.01 -11.32
C LYS A 55 -16.45 -0.31 -12.37
N ASP A 56 -15.56 0.64 -12.67
CA ASP A 56 -14.53 0.58 -13.72
C ASP A 56 -13.11 0.40 -13.15
N ASP A 57 -12.06 0.92 -13.82
CA ASP A 57 -10.66 0.83 -13.39
C ASP A 57 -10.42 1.50 -12.02
N ASN A 58 -10.03 0.67 -11.06
CA ASN A 58 -9.83 1.02 -9.65
C ASN A 58 -8.34 1.15 -9.28
N SER A 59 -7.49 1.38 -10.28
CA SER A 59 -6.05 1.58 -10.09
C SER A 59 -5.77 2.91 -9.36
N PRO A 60 -5.04 2.88 -8.23
CA PRO A 60 -4.67 4.11 -7.53
C PRO A 60 -3.64 4.92 -8.33
N VAL A 61 -3.73 6.24 -8.25
CA VAL A 61 -2.80 7.16 -8.94
C VAL A 61 -1.80 7.84 -8.03
N HIS A 62 -1.89 7.63 -6.72
CA HIS A 62 -0.93 8.17 -5.75
C HIS A 62 -0.91 7.32 -4.48
N PRO A 63 0.26 7.11 -3.84
CA PRO A 63 0.35 6.30 -2.63
C PRO A 63 -0.42 6.87 -1.43
N THR A 64 -0.60 8.19 -1.33
CA THR A 64 -1.38 8.82 -0.25
C THR A 64 -2.78 9.26 -0.67
N GLY A 65 -3.03 9.47 -1.97
CA GLY A 65 -4.28 9.98 -2.52
C GLY A 65 -4.75 9.14 -3.71
N PRO A 66 -5.27 7.93 -3.47
CA PRO A 66 -5.48 6.94 -4.52
C PRO A 66 -6.46 7.42 -5.62
N ALA A 67 -7.47 8.22 -5.24
CA ALA A 67 -8.49 8.79 -6.13
C ALA A 67 -8.19 10.23 -6.60
N SER A 68 -6.97 10.75 -6.44
CA SER A 68 -6.67 12.17 -6.69
C SER A 68 -6.78 12.63 -8.15
N HIS A 69 -7.03 11.71 -9.08
CA HIS A 69 -7.29 12.01 -10.49
C HIS A 69 -8.77 12.32 -10.77
N LEU A 70 -9.67 12.03 -9.83
CA LEU A 70 -11.10 12.28 -9.95
C LEU A 70 -11.43 13.69 -9.48
N THR A 71 -12.33 14.36 -10.21
CA THR A 71 -12.89 15.64 -9.78
C THR A 71 -13.98 15.41 -8.74
N VAL A 72 -14.38 16.46 -8.03
CA VAL A 72 -15.49 16.38 -7.06
C VAL A 72 -16.81 15.96 -7.73
N HIS A 73 -17.00 16.32 -9.01
CA HIS A 73 -18.17 15.90 -9.79
C HIS A 73 -18.14 14.41 -10.07
N ASP A 74 -17.00 13.88 -10.54
CA ASP A 74 -16.86 12.44 -10.79
C ASP A 74 -17.11 11.63 -9.52
N ILE A 75 -16.60 12.10 -8.37
CA ILE A 75 -16.80 11.43 -7.08
C ILE A 75 -18.27 11.49 -6.66
N ALA A 76 -18.95 12.63 -6.84
CA ALA A 76 -20.37 12.76 -6.53
C ALA A 76 -21.22 11.79 -7.35
N ASP A 77 -20.95 11.69 -8.65
CA ASP A 77 -21.65 10.76 -9.55
C ASP A 77 -21.45 9.30 -9.12
N ILE A 78 -20.21 8.90 -8.82
CA ILE A 78 -19.88 7.55 -8.32
C ILE A 78 -20.67 7.23 -7.04
N VAL A 79 -20.67 8.16 -6.07
CA VAL A 79 -21.35 7.95 -4.78
C VAL A 79 -22.86 7.92 -4.95
N ASN A 80 -23.43 8.85 -5.71
CA ASN A 80 -24.87 8.92 -5.98
C ASN A 80 -25.37 7.67 -6.70
N GLU A 81 -24.66 7.21 -7.73
CA GLU A 81 -25.02 5.99 -8.47
C GLU A 81 -24.90 4.74 -7.58
N SER A 82 -23.78 4.60 -6.85
CA SER A 82 -23.53 3.39 -6.07
C SER A 82 -24.40 3.28 -4.82
N MET A 83 -24.78 4.41 -4.20
CA MET A 83 -25.56 4.43 -2.96
C MET A 83 -27.02 4.83 -3.16
N ASN A 84 -27.43 5.12 -4.41
CA ASN A 84 -28.75 5.63 -4.76
C ASN A 84 -29.13 6.89 -3.96
N LEU A 85 -28.25 7.90 -4.03
CA LEU A 85 -28.36 9.20 -3.35
C LEU A 85 -28.46 10.34 -4.37
N ASP A 86 -28.77 11.55 -3.89
CA ASP A 86 -28.78 12.80 -4.66
C ASP A 86 -28.01 13.89 -3.90
N LEU A 87 -26.70 13.68 -3.79
CA LEU A 87 -25.77 14.59 -3.13
C LEU A 87 -25.26 15.66 -4.11
N PRO A 88 -25.08 16.92 -3.65
CA PRO A 88 -24.38 17.92 -4.44
C PRO A 88 -22.90 17.55 -4.58
N ALA A 89 -22.26 18.04 -5.65
CA ALA A 89 -20.83 17.89 -5.90
C ALA A 89 -19.96 18.79 -4.99
N GLU A 90 -20.12 18.62 -3.69
CA GLU A 90 -19.40 19.32 -2.63
C GLU A 90 -18.65 18.32 -1.75
N PRO A 91 -17.40 18.59 -1.34
CA PRO A 91 -16.59 17.61 -0.61
C PRO A 91 -17.20 17.13 0.71
N LYS A 92 -17.89 18.00 1.45
CA LYS A 92 -18.39 17.68 2.79
C LYS A 92 -19.58 16.72 2.79
N PRO A 93 -20.67 16.97 2.02
CA PRO A 93 -21.77 16.01 1.90
C PRO A 93 -21.33 14.62 1.40
N ILE A 94 -20.43 14.58 0.41
CA ILE A 94 -19.87 13.33 -0.12
C ILE A 94 -19.12 12.56 0.98
N MET A 95 -18.22 13.25 1.70
CA MET A 95 -17.46 12.63 2.79
C MET A 95 -18.37 12.10 3.90
N GLU A 96 -19.40 12.85 4.29
CA GLU A 96 -20.34 12.43 5.33
C GLU A 96 -21.12 11.16 4.94
N ALA A 97 -21.60 11.10 3.69
CA ALA A 97 -22.30 9.92 3.16
C ALA A 97 -21.39 8.68 3.09
N VAL A 98 -20.18 8.82 2.53
CA VAL A 98 -19.23 7.70 2.45
C VAL A 98 -18.79 7.25 3.85
N ARG A 99 -18.60 8.19 4.78
CA ARG A 99 -18.27 7.87 6.18
C ARG A 99 -19.38 7.07 6.83
N GLU A 100 -20.64 7.44 6.66
CA GLU A 100 -21.78 6.72 7.23
C GLU A 100 -21.87 5.30 6.67
N ASP A 101 -21.74 5.14 5.35
CA ASP A 101 -21.68 3.82 4.69
C ASP A 101 -20.56 2.94 5.27
N VAL A 102 -19.33 3.47 5.32
CA VAL A 102 -18.17 2.74 5.85
C VAL A 102 -18.37 2.36 7.31
N LEU A 103 -18.87 3.26 8.16
CA LEU A 103 -19.11 2.96 9.58
C LEU A 103 -20.16 1.86 9.75
N ASN A 104 -21.27 1.92 9.01
CA ASN A 104 -22.33 0.90 9.05
C ASN A 104 -21.81 -0.48 8.62
N LEU A 105 -20.95 -0.53 7.60
CA LEU A 105 -20.36 -1.77 7.10
C LEU A 105 -19.25 -2.30 8.00
N ILE A 106 -18.43 -1.41 8.57
CA ILE A 106 -17.45 -1.76 9.59
C ILE A 106 -18.18 -2.39 10.78
N ASP A 107 -19.30 -1.86 11.24
CA ASP A 107 -20.02 -2.41 12.41
C ASP A 107 -20.49 -3.86 12.19
N LYS A 108 -20.83 -4.21 10.95
CA LYS A 108 -21.18 -5.59 10.54
C LYS A 108 -19.98 -6.53 10.43
N SER A 109 -18.75 -5.99 10.34
CA SER A 109 -17.53 -6.79 10.22
C SER A 109 -16.99 -7.25 11.57
N PHE A 110 -16.57 -8.52 11.64
CA PHE A 110 -15.88 -9.10 12.80
C PHE A 110 -14.41 -9.44 12.50
N ILE A 111 -13.98 -9.27 11.23
CA ILE A 111 -12.59 -9.42 10.79
C ILE A 111 -12.11 -8.07 10.28
N GLY A 112 -10.96 -7.64 10.79
CA GLY A 112 -10.21 -6.49 10.29
C GLY A 112 -8.93 -6.95 9.60
N ILE A 113 -8.60 -6.39 8.44
CA ILE A 113 -7.33 -6.66 7.75
C ILE A 113 -6.61 -5.34 7.51
N SER A 114 -5.33 -5.26 7.86
CA SER A 114 -4.51 -4.07 7.60
C SER A 114 -3.11 -4.41 7.07
N GLY A 115 -2.47 -3.39 6.52
CA GLY A 115 -1.02 -3.37 6.39
C GLY A 115 -0.36 -2.82 7.66
N THR A 116 0.94 -2.53 7.57
CA THR A 116 1.71 -1.83 8.60
C THR A 116 2.88 -1.07 7.98
N ASN A 117 3.32 -0.01 8.65
CA ASN A 117 4.46 0.80 8.27
C ASN A 117 5.77 0.18 8.76
N SER A 118 5.78 -0.41 9.97
CA SER A 118 6.96 -1.02 10.58
C SER A 118 6.61 -1.99 11.71
N ILE A 119 7.49 -2.96 11.95
CA ILE A 119 7.36 -3.99 12.99
C ILE A 119 8.67 -4.02 13.78
N ALA A 120 8.60 -3.78 15.09
CA ALA A 120 9.72 -3.92 16.01
C ALA A 120 9.92 -5.40 16.36
N ALA A 121 11.04 -5.97 15.91
CA ALA A 121 11.33 -7.39 16.02
C ALA A 121 11.59 -7.82 17.47
N GLU A 122 12.23 -6.98 18.28
CA GLU A 122 12.54 -7.29 19.69
C GLU A 122 11.30 -7.15 20.59
N ASP A 123 10.48 -6.13 20.34
CA ASP A 123 9.29 -5.83 21.17
C ASP A 123 8.06 -6.65 20.75
N GLY A 124 8.03 -7.17 19.52
CA GLY A 124 6.82 -7.75 18.94
C GLY A 124 5.71 -6.71 18.72
N ALA A 125 6.09 -5.45 18.52
CA ALA A 125 5.17 -4.32 18.39
C ALA A 125 5.06 -3.87 16.93
N ILE A 126 3.84 -3.55 16.50
CA ILE A 126 3.52 -3.15 15.13
C ILE A 126 3.06 -1.70 15.14
N LEU A 127 3.64 -0.87 14.27
CA LEU A 127 3.27 0.52 14.12
C LEU A 127 2.50 0.76 12.82
N MET A 128 1.39 1.47 12.93
CA MET A 128 0.54 1.88 11.80
C MET A 128 0.32 3.39 11.84
N VAL A 129 0.53 4.04 10.71
CA VAL A 129 0.36 5.49 10.52
C VAL A 129 -0.88 5.70 9.65
N HIS A 130 -1.80 6.57 10.09
CA HIS A 130 -2.98 6.94 9.28
C HIS A 130 -3.52 8.32 9.65
N ASN A 131 -4.41 8.84 8.80
CA ASN A 131 -4.98 10.19 8.87
C ASN A 131 -6.50 10.21 9.12
N GLU A 132 -7.20 9.09 8.93
CA GLU A 132 -8.67 9.03 8.96
C GLU A 132 -9.27 8.39 10.23
N GLY A 133 -8.45 7.86 11.15
CA GLY A 133 -8.95 7.18 12.35
C GLY A 133 -9.49 5.75 12.10
N ASN A 134 -9.79 5.40 10.85
CA ASN A 134 -10.32 4.12 10.40
C ASN A 134 -9.55 2.87 10.87
N ILE A 135 -8.21 2.88 10.88
CA ILE A 135 -7.41 1.72 11.33
C ILE A 135 -7.73 1.35 12.79
N SER A 136 -8.06 2.33 13.64
CA SER A 136 -8.45 2.08 15.03
C SER A 136 -9.73 1.25 15.14
N LEU A 137 -10.62 1.34 14.14
CA LEU A 137 -11.85 0.54 14.03
C LEU A 137 -11.58 -0.82 13.37
N VAL A 138 -10.63 -0.89 12.44
CA VAL A 138 -10.21 -2.15 11.79
C VAL A 138 -9.47 -3.05 12.79
N GLN A 139 -8.55 -2.49 13.57
CA GLN A 139 -7.78 -3.26 14.56
C GLN A 139 -8.64 -3.68 15.77
N SER A 140 -9.82 -3.09 15.95
CA SER A 140 -10.69 -3.42 17.07
C SER A 140 -11.61 -4.62 16.81
N LYS A 141 -11.56 -5.19 15.61
CA LYS A 141 -12.35 -6.37 15.22
C LYS A 141 -11.85 -7.62 15.93
N LYS A 142 -12.75 -8.60 16.16
CA LYS A 142 -12.45 -9.84 16.90
C LYS A 142 -11.17 -10.52 16.42
N LEU A 143 -11.02 -10.63 15.09
CA LEU A 143 -9.79 -11.05 14.43
C LEU A 143 -9.18 -9.86 13.68
N HIS A 144 -7.95 -9.49 14.02
CA HIS A 144 -7.14 -8.54 13.26
C HIS A 144 -6.02 -9.27 12.52
N ILE A 145 -6.03 -9.22 11.19
CA ILE A 145 -4.99 -9.77 10.34
C ILE A 145 -4.10 -8.63 9.83
N ILE A 146 -2.81 -8.73 10.07
CA ILE A 146 -1.81 -7.76 9.63
C ILE A 146 -0.92 -8.43 8.59
N VAL A 147 -0.85 -7.87 7.39
CA VAL A 147 0.00 -8.36 6.31
C VAL A 147 1.12 -7.37 6.05
N ALA A 148 2.36 -7.82 6.21
CA ALA A 148 3.55 -6.98 6.10
C ALA A 148 4.61 -7.69 5.26
N GLY A 149 5.38 -6.93 4.48
CA GLY A 149 6.59 -7.48 3.89
C GLY A 149 7.67 -7.69 4.95
N ILE A 150 8.57 -8.65 4.75
CA ILE A 150 9.73 -8.86 5.64
C ILE A 150 10.65 -7.62 5.73
N ASP A 151 10.55 -6.70 4.75
CA ASP A 151 11.24 -5.42 4.72
C ASP A 151 10.75 -4.41 5.78
N LYS A 152 9.63 -4.70 6.45
CA LYS A 152 9.06 -3.82 7.48
C LYS A 152 9.64 -4.04 8.88
N LEU A 153 10.49 -5.05 9.05
CA LEU A 153 11.12 -5.35 10.33
C LEU A 153 12.23 -4.34 10.66
N VAL A 154 12.18 -3.81 11.87
CA VAL A 154 13.22 -3.00 12.50
C VAL A 154 13.55 -3.54 13.89
N PRO A 155 14.69 -3.19 14.50
CA PRO A 155 15.07 -3.73 15.80
C PRO A 155 14.06 -3.42 16.91
N MET A 156 13.81 -2.14 17.18
CA MET A 156 13.06 -1.68 18.35
C MET A 156 11.93 -0.72 18.00
N ILE A 157 11.02 -0.50 18.95
CA ILE A 157 9.87 0.40 18.79
C ILE A 157 10.28 1.86 18.52
N GLU A 158 11.43 2.31 19.02
CA GLU A 158 11.97 3.65 18.75
C GLU A 158 12.30 3.83 17.27
N ASP A 159 12.76 2.77 16.60
CA ASP A 159 13.01 2.76 15.16
C ASP A 159 11.68 2.89 14.40
N CYS A 160 10.65 2.16 14.83
CA CYS A 160 9.31 2.27 14.26
C CYS A 160 8.78 3.71 14.33
N VAL A 161 8.92 4.36 15.50
CA VAL A 161 8.47 5.75 15.71
C VAL A 161 9.29 6.72 14.85
N SER A 162 10.59 6.50 14.73
CA SER A 162 11.48 7.32 13.89
C SER A 162 11.10 7.21 12.41
N ILE A 163 10.82 5.99 11.93
CA ILE A 163 10.30 5.75 10.59
C ILE A 163 8.97 6.46 10.37
N GLY A 164 8.02 6.32 11.30
CA GLY A 164 6.70 6.96 11.16
C GLY A 164 6.79 8.50 11.08
N LYS A 165 7.68 9.11 11.87
CA LYS A 165 7.98 10.55 11.80
C LYS A 165 8.59 10.95 10.47
N LEU A 166 9.62 10.23 10.03
CA LEU A 166 10.32 10.50 8.78
C LEU A 166 9.39 10.33 7.58
N GLU A 167 8.60 9.25 7.57
CA GLU A 167 7.59 8.98 6.55
C GLU A 167 6.60 10.13 6.45
N THR A 168 6.04 10.58 7.58
CA THR A 168 5.06 11.67 7.60
C THR A 168 5.66 12.98 7.10
N ALA A 169 6.86 13.33 7.56
CA ALA A 169 7.54 14.56 7.17
C ALA A 169 7.76 14.63 5.66
N PHE A 170 8.20 13.52 5.05
CA PHE A 170 8.48 13.45 3.62
C PHE A 170 7.23 13.19 2.76
N ALA A 171 6.15 12.64 3.33
CA ALA A 171 4.91 12.41 2.61
C ALA A 171 3.97 13.63 2.58
N THR A 172 3.92 14.39 3.68
CA THR A 172 2.91 15.45 3.87
C THR A 172 3.48 16.80 4.28
N GLY A 173 4.78 16.89 4.56
CA GLY A 173 5.40 18.09 5.11
C GLY A 173 5.00 18.38 6.57
N LYS A 174 4.33 17.45 7.26
CA LYS A 174 3.96 17.56 8.67
C LYS A 174 4.88 16.73 9.55
N PRO A 175 5.18 17.18 10.79
CA PRO A 175 6.05 16.41 11.68
C PRO A 175 5.41 15.11 12.18
N LEU A 176 4.06 15.04 12.25
CA LEU A 176 3.28 13.90 12.70
C LEU A 176 1.94 13.83 11.96
N THR A 177 1.46 12.61 11.73
CA THR A 177 0.13 12.34 11.17
C THR A 177 -0.96 12.51 12.24
N SER A 178 -2.23 12.40 11.85
CA SER A 178 -3.36 12.44 12.78
C SER A 178 -3.38 11.27 13.79
N TYR A 179 -2.98 10.06 13.36
CA TYR A 179 -3.02 8.86 14.20
C TYR A 179 -1.79 7.96 14.02
N ILE A 180 -1.20 7.56 15.15
CA ILE A 180 -0.17 6.52 15.21
C ILE A 180 -0.67 5.44 16.16
N ASN A 181 -0.93 4.26 15.63
CA ASN A 181 -1.36 3.10 16.42
C ASN A 181 -0.18 2.16 16.60
N ILE A 182 0.04 1.72 17.84
CA ILE A 182 1.05 0.72 18.19
C ILE A 182 0.33 -0.47 18.82
N VAL A 183 0.46 -1.64 18.21
CA VAL A 183 -0.18 -2.88 18.65
C VAL A 183 0.90 -3.89 19.00
N ALA A 184 1.01 -4.25 20.29
CA ALA A 184 1.94 -5.27 20.79
C ALA A 184 1.24 -6.59 21.17
N GLY A 185 -0.07 -6.70 20.91
CA GLY A 185 -0.85 -7.90 21.19
C GLY A 185 -2.31 -7.60 21.57
N PRO A 186 -3.08 -8.63 21.97
CA PRO A 186 -4.45 -8.48 22.44
C PRO A 186 -4.55 -7.57 23.66
N SER A 187 -5.68 -6.87 23.79
CA SER A 187 -5.91 -5.99 24.95
C SER A 187 -5.95 -6.76 26.27
N LYS A 188 -5.66 -6.05 27.36
CA LYS A 188 -5.67 -6.61 28.72
C LYS A 188 -5.97 -5.54 29.76
N THR A 189 -6.61 -5.93 30.86
CA THR A 189 -6.82 -5.12 32.07
C THR A 189 -6.41 -5.91 33.32
N ALA A 190 -6.09 -5.21 34.39
CA ALA A 190 -5.85 -5.81 35.72
C ALA A 190 -6.65 -5.09 36.82
N ASP A 191 -7.71 -4.35 36.47
CA ASP A 191 -8.43 -3.51 37.43
C ASP A 191 -9.25 -4.31 38.47
N ILE A 192 -9.62 -5.55 38.12
CA ILE A 192 -10.36 -6.46 39.01
C ILE A 192 -9.35 -7.30 39.80
N GLU A 193 -9.16 -6.98 41.08
CA GLU A 193 -8.31 -7.73 42.02
C GLU A 193 -6.85 -7.92 41.56
N LYS A 194 -6.33 -7.07 40.65
CA LYS A 194 -5.00 -7.24 40.01
C LYS A 194 -4.86 -8.55 39.21
N LYS A 195 -5.96 -9.18 38.83
CA LYS A 195 -5.96 -10.34 37.94
C LYS A 195 -5.91 -9.87 36.50
N LEU A 196 -4.88 -10.31 35.76
CA LEU A 196 -4.72 -9.96 34.35
C LEU A 196 -5.78 -10.69 33.52
N LEU A 197 -6.74 -9.94 32.99
CA LEU A 197 -7.77 -10.40 32.07
C LEU A 197 -7.42 -9.89 30.67
N LYS A 198 -7.55 -10.74 29.65
CA LYS A 198 -7.39 -10.36 28.24
C LYS A 198 -8.74 -10.03 27.62
N ASN A 199 -8.71 -9.42 26.43
CA ASN A 199 -9.88 -9.12 25.60
C ASN A 199 -10.83 -8.09 26.25
N MET A 200 -10.25 -7.04 26.85
CA MET A 200 -11.03 -5.92 27.39
C MET A 200 -11.61 -5.04 26.27
N TYR A 201 -10.78 -4.71 25.27
CA TYR A 201 -11.14 -3.92 24.08
C TYR A 201 -10.44 -4.44 22.82
N GLY A 202 -10.96 -4.13 21.64
CA GLY A 202 -10.31 -4.46 20.38
C GLY A 202 -10.14 -5.95 20.10
N ALA A 203 -9.11 -6.33 19.34
CA ALA A 203 -8.96 -7.69 18.84
C ALA A 203 -8.71 -8.75 19.93
N GLU A 204 -9.47 -9.84 19.85
CA GLU A 204 -9.29 -11.05 20.66
C GLU A 204 -8.13 -11.90 20.12
N LYS A 205 -7.93 -11.86 18.81
CA LYS A 205 -6.86 -12.57 18.10
C LYS A 205 -6.20 -11.63 17.08
N VAL A 206 -4.87 -11.59 17.11
CA VAL A 206 -4.05 -10.88 16.13
C VAL A 206 -3.23 -11.91 15.36
N ALA A 207 -3.31 -11.88 14.03
CA ALA A 207 -2.54 -12.74 13.14
C ALA A 207 -1.62 -11.87 12.27
N VAL A 208 -0.31 -12.12 12.31
CA VAL A 208 0.68 -11.38 11.54
C VAL A 208 1.23 -12.29 10.45
N ILE A 209 1.14 -11.84 9.19
CA ILE A 209 1.64 -12.55 8.02
C ILE A 209 2.83 -11.76 7.48
N LEU A 210 4.02 -12.36 7.58
CA LEU A 210 5.25 -11.81 7.01
C LEU A 210 5.45 -12.37 5.60
N LEU A 211 5.42 -11.47 4.63
CA LEU A 211 5.47 -11.77 3.21
C LEU A 211 6.90 -11.57 2.68
N ASP A 212 7.48 -12.62 2.12
CA ASP A 212 8.69 -12.52 1.32
C ASP A 212 8.35 -12.04 -0.09
N ASN A 213 7.63 -12.86 -0.87
CA ASN A 213 7.18 -12.56 -2.23
C ASN A 213 8.29 -11.93 -3.11
N GLY A 214 9.48 -12.53 -3.10
CA GLY A 214 10.64 -12.09 -3.87
C GLY A 214 11.55 -11.06 -3.18
N ARG A 215 11.21 -10.58 -1.98
CA ARG A 215 12.04 -9.60 -1.24
C ARG A 215 13.44 -10.12 -0.91
N LYS A 216 13.61 -11.40 -0.57
CA LYS A 216 14.93 -12.00 -0.31
C LYS A 216 15.89 -11.95 -1.51
N GLU A 217 15.35 -12.00 -2.72
CA GLU A 217 16.12 -11.94 -3.97
C GLU A 217 16.26 -10.50 -4.50
N ALA A 218 15.53 -9.54 -3.91
CA ALA A 218 15.56 -8.16 -4.33
C ALA A 218 16.89 -7.48 -4.00
N PHE A 219 17.21 -6.41 -4.74
CA PHE A 219 18.24 -5.48 -4.30
C PHE A 219 17.90 -5.00 -2.88
N LYS A 220 18.83 -5.21 -1.94
CA LYS A 220 18.61 -4.93 -0.52
C LYS A 220 18.14 -3.50 -0.29
N GLU A 221 18.66 -2.57 -1.08
CA GLU A 221 18.37 -1.16 -1.01
C GLU A 221 16.92 -0.82 -1.41
N CYS A 222 16.27 -1.63 -2.26
CA CYS A 222 14.84 -1.48 -2.57
C CYS A 222 13.96 -1.69 -1.31
N LEU A 223 14.45 -2.48 -0.35
CA LEU A 223 13.74 -2.84 0.87
C LEU A 223 13.83 -1.77 1.96
N TRP A 224 14.69 -0.74 1.80
CA TRP A 224 14.79 0.36 2.78
C TRP A 224 13.58 1.29 2.75
N CYS A 225 12.70 1.14 1.76
CA CYS A 225 11.63 2.08 1.51
C CYS A 225 10.59 2.15 2.63
N ILE A 226 10.45 3.34 3.20
CA ILE A 226 9.43 3.68 4.20
C ILE A 226 8.09 4.11 3.61
N GLY A 227 7.92 4.10 2.27
CA GLY A 227 6.63 4.40 1.64
C GLY A 227 6.21 5.88 1.58
N CYS A 228 7.10 6.83 1.90
CA CYS A 228 6.76 8.26 1.97
C CYS A 228 6.34 8.92 0.64
N GLY A 229 6.68 8.34 -0.52
CA GLY A 229 6.31 8.88 -1.83
C GLY A 229 7.10 10.12 -2.30
N ASN A 230 8.06 10.65 -1.52
CA ASN A 230 8.83 11.82 -1.93
C ASN A 230 9.53 11.65 -3.29
N CYS A 231 10.00 10.44 -3.59
CA CYS A 231 10.69 10.12 -4.84
C CYS A 231 9.82 10.27 -6.10
N ILE A 232 8.50 10.06 -6.01
CA ILE A 232 7.59 10.20 -7.16
C ILE A 232 7.18 11.65 -7.37
N VAL A 233 7.08 12.46 -6.30
CA VAL A 233 6.77 13.89 -6.38
C VAL A 233 7.84 14.62 -7.19
N SER A 234 9.12 14.30 -6.97
CA SER A 234 10.23 14.88 -7.75
C SER A 234 10.48 14.21 -9.10
N CYS A 235 9.76 13.14 -9.46
CA CYS A 235 10.08 12.36 -10.65
C CYS A 235 9.45 12.97 -11.92
N PRO A 236 10.23 13.43 -12.92
CA PRO A 236 9.66 14.03 -14.13
C PRO A 236 8.83 13.04 -14.95
N VAL A 237 9.23 11.76 -14.95
CA VAL A 237 8.50 10.70 -15.68
C VAL A 237 7.15 10.46 -15.03
N TYR A 238 7.11 10.28 -13.70
CA TYR A 238 5.86 10.09 -12.96
C TYR A 238 4.91 11.27 -13.13
N ASN A 239 5.42 12.51 -13.04
CA ASN A 239 4.60 13.71 -13.27
C ASN A 239 4.05 13.82 -14.70
N SER A 240 4.64 13.09 -15.67
CA SER A 240 4.20 13.11 -17.07
C SER A 240 3.21 11.99 -17.40
N ILE A 241 3.39 10.79 -16.83
CA ILE A 241 2.60 9.60 -17.21
C ILE A 241 1.88 8.91 -16.04
N GLY A 242 2.00 9.46 -14.84
CA GLY A 242 1.32 9.00 -13.62
C GLY A 242 1.66 7.56 -13.25
N ASN A 243 0.63 6.81 -12.87
CA ASN A 243 0.72 5.43 -12.40
C ASN A 243 1.19 4.42 -13.46
N LYS A 244 1.31 4.81 -14.73
CA LYS A 244 1.97 3.99 -15.76
C LYS A 244 3.46 3.78 -15.49
N PHE A 245 4.09 4.65 -14.69
CA PHE A 245 5.47 4.47 -14.23
C PHE A 245 5.49 3.79 -12.86
N GLY A 246 5.37 2.46 -12.88
CA GLY A 246 5.22 1.65 -11.67
C GLY A 246 4.50 0.33 -11.93
N PHE A 247 4.18 -0.36 -10.85
CA PHE A 247 3.50 -1.64 -10.85
C PHE A 247 2.55 -1.77 -9.65
N HIS A 248 1.25 -1.98 -9.93
CA HIS A 248 0.17 -1.89 -8.94
C HIS A 248 0.26 -0.62 -8.08
N SER A 249 0.39 -0.77 -6.76
CA SER A 249 0.51 0.29 -5.76
C SER A 249 1.96 0.75 -5.56
N TYR A 250 2.93 0.10 -6.18
CA TYR A 250 4.34 0.47 -6.12
C TYR A 250 4.70 1.35 -7.32
N LEU A 251 4.80 2.65 -7.07
CA LEU A 251 5.00 3.66 -8.11
C LEU A 251 6.45 4.17 -8.15
N GLY A 252 6.82 4.81 -9.27
CA GLY A 252 8.15 5.36 -9.48
C GLY A 252 9.22 4.32 -9.77
N GLY A 253 10.47 4.76 -9.88
CA GLY A 253 11.61 3.89 -10.21
C GLY A 253 11.76 2.70 -9.26
N ARG A 254 11.54 2.90 -7.96
CA ARG A 254 11.55 1.80 -7.00
C ARG A 254 10.45 0.77 -7.30
N GLY A 255 9.24 1.23 -7.62
CA GLY A 255 8.13 0.32 -7.96
C GLY A 255 8.41 -0.49 -9.22
N VAL A 256 8.97 0.15 -10.24
CA VAL A 256 9.48 -0.51 -11.45
C VAL A 256 10.55 -1.55 -11.11
N ALA A 257 11.48 -1.23 -10.21
CA ALA A 257 12.50 -2.19 -9.77
C ALA A 257 11.91 -3.38 -9.00
N MET A 258 11.00 -3.12 -8.07
CA MET A 258 10.34 -4.17 -7.27
C MET A 258 9.48 -5.09 -8.14
N SER A 259 8.84 -4.58 -9.19
CA SER A 259 7.97 -5.38 -10.06
C SER A 259 8.66 -6.61 -10.68
N ARG A 260 9.99 -6.54 -10.88
CA ARG A 260 10.80 -7.69 -11.28
C ARG A 260 10.69 -8.85 -10.31
N TYR A 261 10.85 -8.55 -9.02
CA TYR A 261 10.89 -9.54 -7.95
C TYR A 261 9.49 -10.00 -7.54
N LEU A 262 8.50 -9.13 -7.71
CA LEU A 262 7.10 -9.43 -7.44
C LEU A 262 6.44 -10.27 -8.55
N LYS A 263 6.92 -10.16 -9.80
CA LYS A 263 6.40 -10.91 -10.95
C LYS A 263 7.54 -11.44 -11.82
N ASP A 264 8.10 -10.63 -12.72
CA ASP A 264 9.20 -11.01 -13.61
C ASP A 264 9.86 -9.81 -14.32
N ASN A 265 10.94 -10.08 -15.06
CA ASN A 265 11.68 -9.06 -15.82
C ASN A 265 10.86 -8.36 -16.91
N LYS A 266 9.93 -9.06 -17.56
CA LYS A 266 9.10 -8.47 -18.61
C LYS A 266 8.16 -7.43 -18.01
N VAL A 267 7.52 -7.76 -16.89
CA VAL A 267 6.70 -6.82 -16.12
C VAL A 267 7.50 -5.58 -15.73
N SER A 268 8.75 -5.73 -15.29
CA SER A 268 9.61 -4.56 -15.01
C SER A 268 9.85 -3.67 -16.22
N VAL A 269 10.09 -4.26 -17.39
CA VAL A 269 10.23 -3.51 -18.65
C VAL A 269 8.95 -2.76 -19.01
N ASP A 270 7.80 -3.42 -18.89
CA ASP A 270 6.48 -2.90 -19.23
C ASP A 270 6.00 -1.83 -18.23
N SER A 271 6.39 -1.94 -16.96
CA SER A 271 6.19 -0.95 -15.89
C SER A 271 7.01 0.33 -16.06
N GLY A 272 7.90 0.38 -17.08
CA GLY A 272 8.61 1.60 -17.45
C GLY A 272 10.10 1.61 -17.12
N LEU A 273 10.76 0.44 -17.01
CA LEU A 273 12.23 0.36 -16.78
C LEU A 273 13.03 1.27 -17.71
N TYR A 274 12.66 1.32 -19.00
CA TYR A 274 13.31 2.16 -20.00
C TYR A 274 12.70 3.57 -20.15
N MET A 275 11.67 3.92 -19.38
CA MET A 275 11.10 5.28 -19.34
C MET A 275 11.85 6.20 -18.37
N CYS A 276 12.50 5.64 -17.34
CA CYS A 276 13.30 6.41 -16.39
C CYS A 276 14.41 7.22 -17.10
N THR A 277 14.53 8.50 -16.82
CA THR A 277 15.56 9.37 -17.42
C THR A 277 16.92 9.27 -16.73
N LEU A 278 17.04 8.46 -15.67
CA LEU A 278 18.22 8.36 -14.81
C LEU A 278 18.70 9.72 -14.25
N CYS A 279 17.78 10.67 -14.02
CA CYS A 279 18.14 12.01 -13.54
C CYS A 279 18.64 12.08 -12.09
N GLY A 280 18.54 10.99 -11.31
CA GLY A 280 19.09 10.91 -9.94
C GLY A 280 18.26 11.58 -8.83
N LEU A 281 17.28 12.43 -9.14
CA LEU A 281 16.49 13.17 -8.14
C LEU A 281 15.83 12.26 -7.07
N CYS A 282 15.35 11.09 -7.48
CA CYS A 282 14.75 10.11 -6.56
C CYS A 282 15.74 9.50 -5.57
N THR A 283 17.02 9.43 -5.94
CA THR A 283 18.13 9.00 -5.07
C THR A 283 18.53 10.14 -4.14
N GLU A 284 18.73 11.33 -4.68
CA GLU A 284 19.16 12.53 -3.92
C GLU A 284 18.15 12.93 -2.84
N ASN A 285 16.85 12.89 -3.17
CA ASN A 285 15.79 13.31 -2.25
C ASN A 285 15.29 12.18 -1.33
N CYS A 286 15.89 10.99 -1.38
CA CYS A 286 15.43 9.85 -0.59
C CYS A 286 15.85 10.00 0.88
N PRO A 287 14.91 10.02 1.84
CA PRO A 287 15.27 10.16 3.26
C PRO A 287 16.00 8.94 3.84
N VAL A 288 15.96 7.81 3.12
CA VAL A 288 16.62 6.55 3.49
C VAL A 288 17.71 6.16 2.49
N LEU A 289 18.14 7.12 1.65
CA LEU A 289 19.29 6.98 0.74
C LEU A 289 19.21 5.78 -0.23
N THR A 290 18.01 5.38 -0.66
CA THR A 290 17.85 4.33 -1.67
C THR A 290 18.45 4.80 -3.02
N PRO A 291 19.48 4.12 -3.58
CA PRO A 291 20.14 4.47 -4.83
C PRO A 291 19.32 4.02 -6.04
N THR A 292 18.11 4.57 -6.17
CA THR A 292 17.10 4.13 -7.15
C THR A 292 17.60 4.25 -8.59
N SER A 293 18.39 5.28 -8.91
CA SER A 293 18.98 5.44 -10.24
C SER A 293 19.94 4.30 -10.60
N GLU A 294 20.82 3.92 -9.68
CA GLU A 294 21.78 2.82 -9.88
C GLU A 294 21.06 1.47 -9.97
N ILE A 295 20.04 1.26 -9.14
CA ILE A 295 19.19 0.06 -9.20
C ILE A 295 18.54 -0.08 -10.59
N ILE A 296 17.98 1.01 -11.12
CA ILE A 296 17.37 0.99 -12.46
C ILE A 296 18.41 0.72 -13.55
N GLU A 297 19.60 1.30 -13.44
CA GLU A 297 20.69 1.05 -14.39
C GLU A 297 21.17 -0.41 -14.36
N ASN A 298 21.35 -0.97 -13.17
CA ASN A 298 21.70 -2.38 -12.98
C ASN A 298 20.63 -3.31 -13.58
N LEU A 299 19.36 -3.02 -13.33
CA LEU A 299 18.26 -3.76 -13.93
C LEU A 299 18.28 -3.70 -15.47
N ARG A 300 18.54 -2.53 -16.06
CA ARG A 300 18.67 -2.40 -17.53
C ARG A 300 19.81 -3.25 -18.09
N ASN A 301 20.93 -3.32 -17.38
CA ASN A 301 22.08 -4.15 -17.76
C ASN A 301 21.73 -5.63 -17.72
N GLU A 302 20.94 -6.07 -16.74
CA GLU A 302 20.48 -7.45 -16.62
C GLU A 302 19.43 -7.81 -17.68
N THR A 303 18.38 -7.00 -17.85
CA THR A 303 17.35 -7.26 -18.87
C THR A 303 17.92 -7.27 -20.28
N GLN A 304 18.98 -6.49 -20.54
CA GLN A 304 19.69 -6.53 -21.81
C GLN A 304 20.38 -7.88 -22.07
N LYS A 305 20.95 -8.53 -21.05
CA LYS A 305 21.57 -9.86 -21.19
C LYS A 305 20.53 -10.93 -21.54
N GLU A 306 19.28 -10.71 -21.13
CA GLU A 306 18.12 -11.57 -21.43
C GLU A 306 17.44 -11.22 -22.76
N GLY A 307 17.95 -10.25 -23.52
CA GLY A 307 17.36 -9.81 -24.78
C GLY A 307 16.12 -8.91 -24.64
N LEU A 308 15.74 -8.56 -23.40
CA LEU A 308 14.64 -7.66 -23.06
C LEU A 308 15.10 -6.19 -23.11
N SER A 309 15.53 -5.75 -24.29
CA SER A 309 15.92 -4.35 -24.56
C SER A 309 15.08 -3.75 -25.68
N ARG A 310 14.97 -2.41 -25.70
CA ARG A 310 14.23 -1.70 -26.74
C ARG A 310 14.95 -1.80 -28.09
N GLU A 311 14.20 -2.04 -29.17
CA GLU A 311 14.75 -2.15 -30.53
C GLU A 311 15.53 -0.89 -30.96
N SER A 312 15.10 0.29 -30.53
CA SER A 312 15.83 1.54 -30.75
C SER A 312 17.23 1.51 -30.14
N HIS A 313 17.40 0.94 -28.94
CA HIS A 313 18.69 0.83 -28.28
C HIS A 313 19.61 -0.18 -28.98
N LYS A 314 19.05 -1.28 -29.51
CA LYS A 314 19.81 -2.27 -30.31
C LYS A 314 20.41 -1.62 -31.56
N LYS A 315 19.63 -0.82 -32.28
CA LYS A 315 20.08 -0.06 -33.46
C LYS A 315 21.20 0.93 -33.12
N ILE A 316 21.06 1.68 -32.02
CA ILE A 316 22.12 2.62 -31.57
C ILE A 316 23.42 1.85 -31.27
N ARG A 317 23.33 0.72 -30.57
CA ARG A 317 24.49 -0.12 -30.27
C ARG A 317 25.18 -0.64 -31.54
N GLU A 318 24.41 -1.04 -32.54
CA GLU A 318 24.94 -1.49 -33.84
C GLU A 318 25.61 -0.35 -34.59
N ASN A 319 24.99 0.83 -34.66
CA ASN A 319 25.61 2.02 -35.24
C ASN A 319 26.96 2.36 -34.58
N ILE A 320 27.06 2.27 -33.24
CA ILE A 320 28.32 2.53 -32.53
C ILE A 320 29.39 1.51 -32.93
N LYS A 321 29.04 0.24 -33.07
CA LYS A 321 29.99 -0.81 -33.47
C LYS A 321 30.45 -0.64 -34.91
N ASP A 322 29.54 -0.30 -35.81
CA ASP A 322 29.80 -0.29 -37.25
C ASP A 322 30.40 1.03 -37.72
N LYS A 323 29.98 2.15 -37.14
CA LYS A 323 30.33 3.51 -37.57
C LYS A 323 31.12 4.32 -36.54
N GLY A 324 31.26 3.83 -35.30
CA GLY A 324 31.83 4.62 -34.19
C GLY A 324 30.95 5.77 -33.72
N SER A 325 29.67 5.81 -34.13
CA SER A 325 28.71 6.88 -33.86
C SER A 325 27.35 6.26 -33.48
N PRO A 326 26.59 6.84 -32.53
CA PRO A 326 25.22 6.38 -32.24
C PRO A 326 24.22 6.66 -33.38
N TYR A 327 24.60 7.53 -34.31
CA TYR A 327 23.85 7.90 -35.52
C TYR A 327 24.46 7.22 -36.77
#